data_AF-R7Y902-F1
#
_entry.id   AF-R7Y902-F1
#
_cell.length_a   1.000
_cell.length_b   1.000
_cell.length_c   1.000
_cell.angle_alpha   90.00
_cell.angle_beta   90.00
_cell.angle_gamma   90.00
#
_symmetry.space_group_name_H-M   'P 1'
#
loop_
_entity.id
_entity.type
_entity.pdbx_description
1 polymer ?
#
loop_
_entity_poly.entity_id
_entity_poly.type
_entity_poly.pdbx_seq_one_letter_code
_entity_poly.pdbx_strand_id
1 'polypeptide(L)'
;MLSLPGRRRSPVATAASVVAAALFVAGCAGDPAAVPAPRGPADLVLTASQLPPGYTSAPLAVADLVTGNQAAIDASRSARVTPEYCNPTSDAALNKQLNSDNSAVLAARDGATGALVELVTTAPRDIDADRLTTTGRCARTTTDITTGHLAGSRVVTEFTELPPPDVAGGLLPCEQMLLTRSDVTTTLTDGGVRRQIGFAGYAVLDRPASGPVTVQLTVSGAPTRATNPPTAPVEPIDPAAFSALFDTAVEQVTTP
;
A
#
# COMPACT_ATOMS: atom_id res chain seq x y z
N MET A 1 -2.35 87.00 -21.07
CA MET A 1 -2.52 88.30 -20.38
C MET A 1 -3.05 87.98 -18.98
N LEU A 2 -2.41 88.19 -17.83
CA LEU A 2 -1.20 88.90 -17.40
C LEU A 2 -0.37 88.02 -16.43
N SER A 3 0.88 88.44 -16.24
CA SER A 3 2.04 87.85 -15.57
C SER A 3 1.99 87.70 -14.03
N LEU A 4 2.53 86.58 -13.51
CA LEU A 4 3.64 86.35 -12.51
C LEU A 4 3.85 87.32 -11.31
N PRO A 5 4.70 87.03 -10.28
CA PRO A 5 5.44 85.82 -9.86
C PRO A 5 5.48 85.57 -8.31
N GLY A 6 6.23 84.55 -7.83
CA GLY A 6 6.85 84.58 -6.49
C GLY A 6 7.01 83.21 -5.81
N ARG A 7 8.00 82.38 -6.16
CA ARG A 7 9.36 82.29 -5.55
C ARG A 7 9.35 81.82 -4.07
N ARG A 8 9.79 80.58 -3.80
CA ARG A 8 11.05 80.22 -3.06
C ARG A 8 11.01 78.81 -2.42
N ARG A 9 11.96 77.98 -2.87
CA ARG A 9 12.92 77.10 -2.15
C ARG A 9 12.47 76.33 -0.88
N SER A 10 12.70 75.02 -0.95
CA SER A 10 12.82 74.02 0.12
C SER A 10 13.74 74.46 1.28
N PRO A 11 13.62 73.83 2.47
CA PRO A 11 14.51 72.72 2.78
C PRO A 11 13.90 71.57 3.63
N VAL A 12 14.58 70.44 3.55
CA VAL A 12 14.51 69.27 4.45
C VAL A 12 14.78 69.69 5.91
N ALA A 13 14.00 69.17 6.86
CA ALA A 13 14.31 69.23 8.29
C ALA A 13 13.92 67.90 8.99
N THR A 14 14.96 67.12 9.27
CA THR A 14 15.25 66.37 10.51
C THR A 14 14.15 66.13 11.55
N ALA A 15 13.91 64.83 11.78
CA ALA A 15 13.69 64.10 13.04
C ALA A 15 13.23 64.87 14.31
N ALA A 16 12.13 64.38 14.89
CA ALA A 16 11.86 64.46 16.33
C ALA A 16 11.27 63.14 16.82
N SER A 17 12.07 62.43 17.61
CA SER A 17 11.72 61.27 18.41
C SER A 17 10.71 61.68 19.48
N VAL A 18 9.56 61.00 19.55
CA VAL A 18 8.69 61.03 20.74
C VAL A 18 8.65 59.61 21.30
N VAL A 19 9.39 59.43 22.39
CA VAL A 19 9.28 58.26 23.26
C VAL A 19 7.98 58.41 24.04
N ALA A 20 6.98 57.59 23.71
CA ALA A 20 5.82 57.36 24.56
C ALA A 20 5.92 55.94 25.12
N ALA A 21 6.25 55.87 26.41
CA ALA A 21 6.29 54.63 27.17
C ALA A 21 4.87 54.20 27.59
N ALA A 22 4.67 52.88 27.48
CA ALA A 22 3.68 52.04 28.15
C ALA A 22 2.21 52.14 27.73
N LEU A 23 1.73 51.06 27.10
CA LEU A 23 0.74 50.16 27.70
C LEU A 23 0.86 48.78 27.03
N PHE A 24 1.23 47.78 27.83
CA PHE A 24 1.29 46.38 27.46
C PHE A 24 -0.13 45.89 27.09
N VAL A 25 -0.35 45.62 25.81
CA VAL A 25 -1.34 44.62 25.42
C VAL A 25 -0.53 43.41 24.97
N ALA A 26 -0.42 42.43 25.85
CA ALA A 26 0.04 41.10 25.51
C ALA A 26 -0.99 40.47 24.56
N GLY A 27 -0.89 40.82 23.27
CA GLY A 27 -1.48 40.04 22.21
C GLY A 27 -0.64 38.78 22.09
N CYS A 28 -1.19 37.64 22.49
CA CYS A 28 -0.66 36.33 22.13
C CYS A 28 -0.61 36.27 20.60
N ALA A 29 0.54 36.58 20.02
CA ALA A 29 0.91 36.07 18.72
C ALA A 29 1.05 34.56 18.93
N GLY A 30 -0.06 33.83 18.73
CA GLY A 30 0.04 32.41 18.52
C GLY A 30 0.97 32.22 17.35
N ASP A 31 2.04 31.45 17.56
CA ASP A 31 2.85 30.94 16.46
C ASP A 31 1.90 30.50 15.34
N PRO A 32 2.18 30.81 14.06
CA PRO A 32 1.43 30.20 12.98
C PRO A 32 1.48 28.71 13.24
N ALA A 33 0.33 28.11 13.59
CA ALA A 33 0.24 26.70 13.93
C ALA A 33 1.00 25.96 12.84
N ALA A 34 2.14 25.37 13.20
CA ALA A 34 2.99 24.71 12.25
C ALA A 34 2.11 23.68 11.56
N VAL A 35 1.83 23.88 10.27
CA VAL A 35 1.12 22.89 9.48
C VAL A 35 1.93 21.61 9.65
N PRO A 36 1.36 20.53 10.22
CA PRO A 36 2.09 19.30 10.41
C PRO A 36 2.75 18.91 9.08
N ALA A 37 4.02 18.51 9.13
CA ALA A 37 4.66 17.99 7.93
C ALA A 37 3.80 16.85 7.37
N PRO A 38 3.60 16.76 6.04
CA PRO A 38 2.85 15.66 5.45
C PRO A 38 3.43 14.33 5.92
N ARG A 39 2.57 13.40 6.36
CA ARG A 39 2.97 12.07 6.82
C ARG A 39 3.58 11.31 5.63
N GLY A 40 4.82 10.87 5.79
CA GLY A 40 5.48 10.05 4.76
C GLY A 40 5.03 8.59 4.86
N PRO A 41 5.35 7.73 3.88
CA PRO A 41 4.97 6.31 3.91
C PRO A 41 5.33 5.59 5.22
N ALA A 42 6.44 5.95 5.85
CA ALA A 42 6.87 5.36 7.13
C ALA A 42 5.95 5.70 8.31
N ASP A 43 5.23 6.82 8.25
CA ASP A 43 4.25 7.25 9.26
C ASP A 43 2.86 6.65 9.01
N LEU A 44 2.69 5.93 7.90
CA LEU A 44 1.42 5.44 7.37
C LEU A 44 1.28 3.91 7.43
N VAL A 45 2.39 3.18 7.55
CA VAL A 45 2.36 1.72 7.74
C VAL A 45 1.79 1.36 9.11
N LEU A 46 1.18 0.18 9.22
CA LEU A 46 0.76 -0.39 10.48
C LEU A 46 1.91 -0.46 11.48
N THR A 47 1.57 -0.31 12.74
CA THR A 47 2.50 -0.49 13.85
C THR A 47 2.51 -1.94 14.33
N ALA A 48 3.56 -2.35 15.02
CA ALA A 48 3.67 -3.70 15.57
C ALA A 48 2.50 -4.05 16.53
N SER A 49 1.92 -3.07 17.22
CA SER A 49 0.76 -3.27 18.10
C SER A 49 -0.56 -3.52 17.37
N GLN A 50 -0.62 -3.23 16.07
CA GLN A 50 -1.79 -3.48 15.22
C GLN A 50 -1.69 -4.83 14.49
N LEU A 51 -0.59 -5.56 14.65
CA LEU A 51 -0.45 -6.88 14.05
C LEU A 51 -1.48 -7.87 14.64
N PRO A 52 -2.00 -8.79 13.82
CA PRO A 52 -2.88 -9.85 14.30
C PRO A 52 -2.20 -10.67 15.41
N PRO A 53 -2.98 -11.28 16.32
CA PRO A 53 -2.45 -12.17 17.34
C PRO A 53 -1.55 -13.26 16.74
N GLY A 54 -0.38 -13.48 17.36
CA GLY A 54 0.60 -14.48 16.90
C GLY A 54 1.62 -13.95 15.89
N TYR A 55 1.32 -12.84 15.20
CA TYR A 55 2.28 -12.19 14.31
C TYR A 55 3.27 -11.34 15.10
N THR A 56 4.54 -11.46 14.74
CA THR A 56 5.63 -10.66 15.27
C THR A 56 6.38 -10.00 14.13
N SER A 57 6.79 -8.75 14.32
CA SER A 57 7.50 -8.02 13.27
C SER A 57 8.81 -8.71 12.90
N ALA A 58 9.13 -8.66 11.62
CA ALA A 58 10.36 -9.19 11.05
C ALA A 58 11.05 -8.09 10.22
N PRO A 59 12.38 -8.06 10.20
CA PRO A 59 13.09 -7.11 9.35
C PRO A 59 12.84 -7.41 7.88
N LEU A 60 12.46 -6.38 7.12
CA LEU A 60 12.38 -6.41 5.67
C LEU A 60 12.68 -5.00 5.15
N ALA A 61 13.68 -4.84 4.29
CA ALA A 61 13.91 -3.56 3.62
C ALA A 61 13.10 -3.47 2.32
N VAL A 62 12.80 -2.25 1.87
CA VAL A 62 12.14 -2.03 0.57
C VAL A 62 12.94 -2.66 -0.57
N ALA A 63 14.27 -2.60 -0.52
CA ALA A 63 15.13 -3.23 -1.54
C ALA A 63 15.00 -4.76 -1.57
N ASP A 64 14.81 -5.40 -0.42
CA ASP A 64 14.59 -6.85 -0.32
C ASP A 64 13.22 -7.22 -0.89
N LEU A 65 12.19 -6.41 -0.59
CA LEU A 65 10.85 -6.56 -1.17
C LEU A 65 10.90 -6.45 -2.70
N VAL A 66 11.57 -5.42 -3.22
CA VAL A 66 11.74 -5.21 -4.67
C VAL A 66 12.42 -6.41 -5.34
N THR A 67 13.47 -6.93 -4.71
CA THR A 67 14.22 -8.09 -5.20
C THR A 67 13.35 -9.36 -5.17
N GLY A 68 12.62 -9.58 -4.09
CA GLY A 68 11.69 -10.71 -3.95
C GLY A 68 10.58 -10.68 -4.99
N ASN A 69 9.96 -9.51 -5.18
CA ASN A 69 8.95 -9.29 -6.21
C ASN A 69 9.53 -9.50 -7.61
N GLN A 70 10.75 -9.04 -7.87
CA GLN A 70 11.40 -9.22 -9.18
C GLN A 70 11.58 -10.70 -9.50
N ALA A 71 11.95 -11.54 -8.52
CA ALA A 71 12.03 -12.99 -8.71
C ALA A 71 10.67 -13.60 -9.06
N ALA A 72 9.58 -13.15 -8.44
CA ALA A 72 8.22 -13.59 -8.77
C ALA A 72 7.78 -13.14 -10.16
N ILE A 73 8.10 -11.89 -10.55
CA ILE A 73 7.86 -11.34 -11.89
C ILE A 73 8.62 -12.14 -12.95
N ASP A 74 9.89 -12.48 -12.70
CA ASP A 74 10.68 -13.25 -13.66
C ASP A 74 10.17 -14.69 -13.79
N ALA A 75 9.72 -15.30 -12.68
CA ALA A 75 9.09 -16.60 -12.69
C ALA A 75 7.74 -16.62 -13.43
N SER A 76 6.95 -15.54 -13.35
CA SER A 76 5.64 -15.48 -14.04
C SER A 76 5.79 -15.40 -15.56
N ARG A 77 6.86 -14.78 -16.07
CA ARG A 77 7.13 -14.67 -17.52
C ARG A 77 7.30 -16.01 -18.24
N SER A 78 7.77 -17.04 -17.54
CA SER A 78 7.90 -18.39 -18.11
C SER A 78 6.70 -19.28 -17.83
N ALA A 79 5.79 -18.86 -16.95
CA ALA A 79 4.59 -19.63 -16.65
C ALA A 79 3.54 -19.50 -17.77
N ARG A 80 2.69 -20.52 -17.92
CA ARG A 80 1.55 -20.47 -18.84
C ARG A 80 0.25 -20.39 -18.05
N VAL A 81 -0.42 -19.24 -18.09
CA VAL A 81 -1.71 -19.04 -17.43
C VAL A 81 -2.85 -19.34 -18.39
N THR A 82 -3.84 -20.09 -17.91
CA THR A 82 -5.09 -20.39 -18.59
C THR A 82 -6.27 -19.92 -17.73
N PRO A 83 -7.20 -19.13 -18.28
CA PRO A 83 -7.17 -18.51 -19.61
C PRO A 83 -6.03 -17.50 -19.79
N GLU A 84 -5.48 -17.36 -21.01
CA GLU A 84 -4.33 -16.49 -21.28
C GLU A 84 -4.62 -15.01 -21.01
N TYR A 85 -5.86 -14.57 -21.21
CA TYR A 85 -6.27 -13.19 -20.89
C TYR A 85 -6.28 -12.89 -19.38
N CYS A 86 -6.15 -13.90 -18.51
CA CYS A 86 -6.01 -13.75 -17.06
C CYS A 86 -4.54 -13.67 -16.62
N ASN A 87 -3.58 -13.58 -17.54
CA ASN A 87 -2.17 -13.51 -17.18
C ASN A 87 -1.87 -12.23 -16.39
N PRO A 88 -1.37 -12.32 -15.15
CA PRO A 88 -1.15 -11.15 -14.31
C PRO A 88 -0.01 -10.29 -14.84
N THR A 89 -0.10 -8.98 -14.61
CA THR A 89 1.01 -8.04 -14.83
C THR A 89 2.13 -8.21 -13.79
N SER A 90 1.85 -8.95 -12.72
CA SER A 90 2.74 -9.21 -11.57
C SER A 90 3.29 -7.92 -10.94
N ASP A 91 2.55 -6.80 -11.06
CA ASP A 91 2.96 -5.48 -10.58
C ASP A 91 4.33 -5.01 -11.07
N ALA A 92 4.77 -5.47 -12.25
CA ALA A 92 6.11 -5.19 -12.75
C ALA A 92 6.38 -3.69 -12.95
N ALA A 93 5.34 -2.88 -13.23
CA ALA A 93 5.47 -1.44 -13.37
C ALA A 93 5.61 -0.73 -12.01
N LEU A 94 4.87 -1.18 -10.99
CA LEU A 94 4.99 -0.65 -9.65
C LEU A 94 6.35 -1.01 -9.04
N ASN A 95 6.78 -2.27 -9.15
CA ASN A 95 8.02 -2.76 -8.54
C ASN A 95 9.26 -1.94 -8.96
N LYS A 96 9.26 -1.41 -10.19
CA LYS A 96 10.33 -0.55 -10.73
C LYS A 96 10.38 0.85 -10.11
N GLN A 97 9.30 1.29 -9.48
CA GLN A 97 9.18 2.63 -8.90
C GLN A 97 9.48 2.64 -7.39
N LEU A 98 9.41 1.48 -6.72
CA LEU A 98 9.60 1.38 -5.29
C LEU A 98 11.06 1.66 -4.90
N ASN A 99 11.24 2.56 -3.94
CA ASN A 99 12.52 2.86 -3.32
C ASN A 99 12.28 3.36 -1.88
N SER A 100 13.36 3.58 -1.12
CA SER A 100 13.27 4.02 0.27
C SER A 100 12.66 5.42 0.45
N ASP A 101 12.69 6.25 -0.59
CA ASP A 101 12.25 7.65 -0.50
C ASP A 101 10.73 7.78 -0.65
N ASN A 102 10.10 6.81 -1.32
CA ASN A 102 8.68 6.83 -1.63
C ASN A 102 7.90 5.65 -1.05
N SER A 103 8.54 4.76 -0.28
CA SER A 103 7.93 3.52 0.19
C SER A 103 8.37 3.15 1.60
N ALA A 104 7.46 2.54 2.35
CA ALA A 104 7.73 1.90 3.63
C ALA A 104 7.07 0.52 3.66
N VAL A 105 7.68 -0.39 4.42
CA VAL A 105 7.25 -1.78 4.51
C VAL A 105 7.19 -2.23 5.96
N LEU A 106 6.11 -2.92 6.31
CA LEU A 106 6.02 -3.73 7.53
C LEU A 106 5.99 -5.19 7.11
N ALA A 107 6.87 -6.00 7.68
CA ALA A 107 6.78 -7.44 7.57
C ALA A 107 6.55 -8.05 8.95
N ALA A 108 5.75 -9.11 8.99
CA ALA A 108 5.53 -9.89 10.19
C ALA A 108 5.42 -11.38 9.87
N ARG A 109 5.69 -12.22 10.86
CA ARG A 109 5.57 -13.67 10.76
C ARG A 109 4.84 -14.23 11.96
N ASP A 110 3.97 -15.18 11.67
CA ASP A 110 3.50 -16.17 12.62
C ASP A 110 4.26 -17.47 12.30
N GLY A 111 5.05 -17.95 13.27
CA GLY A 111 5.91 -19.13 13.09
C GLY A 111 5.16 -20.42 12.74
N ALA A 112 3.84 -20.46 12.89
CA ALA A 112 2.99 -21.60 12.57
C ALA A 112 2.09 -21.36 11.34
N THR A 113 1.56 -20.14 11.16
CA THR A 113 0.44 -19.93 10.24
C THR A 113 0.81 -19.19 8.96
N GLY A 114 1.80 -18.30 8.95
CA GLY A 114 2.14 -17.56 7.72
C GLY A 114 3.03 -16.33 7.86
N ALA A 115 3.09 -15.54 6.79
CA ALA A 115 3.78 -14.27 6.71
C ALA A 115 2.80 -13.16 6.29
N LEU A 116 3.01 -11.96 6.82
CA LEU A 116 2.29 -10.75 6.49
C LEU A 116 3.27 -9.72 5.96
N VAL A 117 2.92 -9.04 4.88
CA VAL A 117 3.67 -7.90 4.36
C VAL A 117 2.68 -6.79 4.03
N GLU A 118 2.93 -5.62 4.60
CA GLU A 118 2.31 -4.37 4.20
C GLU A 118 3.34 -3.50 3.47
N LEU A 119 2.93 -2.90 2.37
CA LEU A 119 3.66 -1.85 1.66
C LEU A 119 2.77 -0.61 1.60
N VAL A 120 3.30 0.53 2.02
CA VAL A 120 2.73 1.85 1.74
C VAL A 120 3.69 2.60 0.83
N THR A 121 3.18 3.20 -0.25
CA THR A 121 4.01 3.92 -1.23
C THR A 121 3.25 5.04 -1.90
N THR A 122 3.94 6.08 -2.36
CA THR A 122 3.33 7.13 -3.21
C THR A 122 3.29 6.74 -4.69
N ALA A 123 3.87 5.59 -5.07
CA ALA A 123 3.78 5.08 -6.43
C ALA A 123 2.40 4.44 -6.68
N PRO A 124 1.74 4.71 -7.82
CA PRO A 124 0.40 4.20 -8.08
C PRO A 124 0.42 2.71 -8.43
N ARG A 125 -0.55 1.95 -7.90
CA ARG A 125 -0.88 0.58 -8.31
C ARG A 125 -2.02 0.58 -9.33
N ASP A 126 -1.97 -0.34 -10.28
CA ASP A 126 -3.05 -0.56 -11.25
C ASP A 126 -4.06 -1.59 -10.71
N ILE A 127 -5.01 -1.12 -9.89
CA ILE A 127 -6.04 -1.99 -9.29
C ILE A 127 -6.98 -2.58 -10.36
N ASP A 128 -7.17 -1.89 -11.48
CA ASP A 128 -7.97 -2.42 -12.59
C ASP A 128 -7.29 -3.65 -13.22
N ALA A 129 -5.96 -3.64 -13.40
CA ALA A 129 -5.22 -4.83 -13.82
C ALA A 129 -5.33 -5.99 -12.83
N ASP A 130 -5.35 -5.71 -11.53
CA ASP A 130 -5.59 -6.75 -10.51
C ASP A 130 -6.99 -7.33 -10.62
N ARG A 131 -8.01 -6.47 -10.74
CA ARG A 131 -9.41 -6.89 -10.92
C ARG A 131 -9.53 -7.78 -12.15
N LEU A 132 -8.96 -7.38 -13.27
CA LEU A 132 -9.00 -8.13 -14.52
C LEU A 132 -8.42 -9.55 -14.40
N THR A 133 -7.47 -9.76 -13.49
CA THR A 133 -6.71 -11.02 -13.38
C THR A 133 -7.12 -11.89 -12.19
N THR A 134 -7.92 -11.36 -11.26
CA THR A 134 -8.33 -12.06 -10.02
C THR A 134 -9.85 -12.16 -9.82
N THR A 135 -10.65 -11.47 -10.63
CA THR A 135 -12.12 -11.41 -10.44
C THR A 135 -12.90 -11.98 -11.62
N GLY A 136 -14.21 -12.19 -11.43
CA GLY A 136 -15.13 -12.59 -12.48
C GLY A 136 -14.65 -13.80 -13.28
N ARG A 137 -14.38 -13.61 -14.58
CA ARG A 137 -13.91 -14.68 -15.49
C ARG A 137 -12.50 -15.18 -15.20
N CYS A 138 -11.75 -14.47 -14.36
CA CYS A 138 -10.42 -14.82 -13.88
C CYS A 138 -10.41 -15.20 -12.39
N ALA A 139 -11.58 -15.37 -11.77
CA ALA A 139 -11.70 -15.88 -10.40
C ALA A 139 -11.14 -17.31 -10.24
N ARG A 140 -10.85 -18.00 -11.34
CA ARG A 140 -10.09 -19.25 -11.32
C ARG A 140 -9.11 -19.27 -12.48
N THR A 141 -7.85 -19.50 -12.16
CA THR A 141 -6.78 -19.64 -13.15
C THR A 141 -6.06 -20.96 -12.96
N THR A 142 -5.43 -21.42 -14.04
CA THR A 142 -4.48 -22.51 -14.00
C THR A 142 -3.15 -22.02 -14.55
N THR A 143 -2.08 -22.26 -13.82
CA THR A 143 -0.73 -21.89 -14.19
C THR A 143 0.13 -23.15 -14.31
N ASP A 144 0.59 -23.45 -15.51
CA ASP A 144 1.56 -24.53 -15.74
C ASP A 144 2.98 -23.94 -15.62
N ILE A 145 3.79 -24.50 -14.70
CA ILE A 145 5.16 -24.07 -14.48
C ILE A 145 6.06 -24.74 -15.52
N THR A 146 6.77 -23.96 -16.34
CA THR A 146 7.56 -24.51 -17.46
C THR A 146 9.06 -24.55 -17.19
N THR A 147 9.56 -23.82 -16.19
CA THR A 147 10.99 -23.71 -15.88
C THR A 147 11.27 -23.83 -14.39
N GLY A 148 12.53 -24.12 -14.03
CA GLY A 148 12.98 -24.20 -12.64
C GLY A 148 12.61 -25.51 -11.95
N HIS A 149 12.78 -25.56 -10.64
CA HIS A 149 12.65 -26.79 -9.84
C HIS A 149 11.22 -27.35 -9.74
N LEU A 150 10.21 -26.55 -10.09
CA LEU A 150 8.80 -26.97 -10.15
C LEU A 150 8.31 -27.17 -11.60
N ALA A 151 9.20 -27.18 -12.59
CA ALA A 151 8.80 -27.41 -13.98
C ALA A 151 7.97 -28.68 -14.13
N GLY A 152 6.86 -28.60 -14.87
CA GLY A 152 5.87 -29.66 -15.02
C GLY A 152 4.79 -29.69 -13.93
N SER A 153 4.91 -28.85 -12.88
CA SER A 153 3.85 -28.71 -11.88
C SER A 153 2.71 -27.85 -12.42
N ARG A 154 1.50 -28.14 -11.94
CA ARG A 154 0.28 -27.38 -12.24
C ARG A 154 -0.22 -26.69 -11.00
N VAL A 155 -0.45 -25.38 -11.10
CA VAL A 155 -1.02 -24.57 -10.03
C VAL A 155 -2.43 -24.18 -10.43
N VAL A 156 -3.42 -24.46 -9.58
CA VAL A 156 -4.77 -23.93 -9.71
C VAL A 156 -4.95 -22.90 -8.60
N THR A 157 -5.32 -21.69 -8.98
CA THR A 157 -5.65 -20.63 -8.02
C THR A 157 -7.13 -20.28 -8.17
N GLU A 158 -7.85 -20.31 -7.05
CA GLU A 158 -9.23 -19.85 -6.96
C GLU A 158 -9.25 -18.59 -6.11
N PHE A 159 -9.81 -17.51 -6.65
CA PHE A 159 -9.94 -16.22 -6.01
C PHE A 159 -11.38 -15.98 -5.56
N THR A 160 -11.51 -15.38 -4.38
CA THR A 160 -12.80 -14.89 -3.86
C THR A 160 -12.62 -13.42 -3.52
N GLU A 161 -13.44 -12.55 -4.12
CA GLU A 161 -13.50 -11.14 -3.73
C GLU A 161 -14.05 -11.04 -2.30
N LEU A 162 -13.38 -10.24 -1.48
CA LEU A 162 -13.85 -9.88 -0.15
C LEU A 162 -14.43 -8.46 -0.18
N PRO A 163 -15.45 -8.16 0.64
CA PRO A 163 -15.97 -6.80 0.73
C PRO A 163 -14.87 -5.82 1.15
N PRO A 164 -14.66 -4.71 0.43
CA PRO A 164 -13.76 -3.67 0.90
C PRO A 164 -14.34 -2.98 2.15
N PRO A 165 -13.50 -2.38 3.00
CA PRO A 165 -13.96 -1.60 4.14
C PRO A 165 -14.70 -0.34 3.71
N ASP A 166 -15.51 0.21 4.62
CA ASP A 166 -16.17 1.49 4.41
C ASP A 166 -15.19 2.64 4.70
N VAL A 167 -14.96 3.52 3.73
CA VAL A 167 -14.15 4.73 3.96
C VAL A 167 -15.05 5.89 4.35
N ALA A 168 -14.70 6.61 5.41
CA ALA A 168 -15.42 7.81 5.82
C ALA A 168 -15.49 8.84 4.67
N GLY A 169 -16.70 9.26 4.32
CA GLY A 169 -16.97 10.13 3.17
C GLY A 169 -17.00 9.42 1.82
N GLY A 170 -16.86 8.09 1.79
CA GLY A 170 -16.82 7.27 0.57
C GLY A 170 -15.49 7.39 -0.18
N LEU A 171 -15.35 6.61 -1.25
CA LEU A 171 -14.23 6.71 -2.19
C LEU A 171 -14.43 7.90 -3.13
N LEU A 172 -13.35 8.63 -3.41
CA LEU A 172 -13.31 9.66 -4.44
C LEU A 172 -13.20 9.03 -5.85
N PRO A 173 -13.50 9.75 -6.95
CA PRO A 173 -13.59 9.17 -8.29
C PRO A 173 -12.36 8.42 -8.82
N CYS A 174 -11.17 8.71 -8.32
CA CYS A 174 -9.91 8.04 -8.72
C CYS A 174 -9.41 7.03 -7.67
N GLU A 175 -10.14 6.87 -6.57
CA GLU A 175 -9.77 5.96 -5.51
C GLU A 175 -10.40 4.60 -5.73
N GLN A 176 -9.62 3.56 -5.46
CA GLN A 176 -10.04 2.19 -5.69
C GLN A 176 -9.57 1.30 -4.56
N MET A 177 -10.36 0.25 -4.30
CA MET A 177 -9.98 -0.82 -3.39
C MET A 177 -10.32 -2.18 -3.99
N LEU A 178 -9.49 -3.18 -3.69
CA LEU A 178 -9.69 -4.58 -4.04
C LEU A 178 -9.18 -5.45 -2.89
N LEU A 179 -10.02 -6.34 -2.38
CA LEU A 179 -9.63 -7.37 -1.43
C LEU A 179 -9.95 -8.74 -2.04
N THR A 180 -9.00 -9.65 -1.96
CA THR A 180 -9.16 -11.02 -2.45
C THR A 180 -8.60 -12.02 -1.45
N ARG A 181 -9.29 -13.16 -1.37
CA ARG A 181 -8.74 -14.42 -0.88
C ARG A 181 -8.30 -15.24 -2.08
N SER A 182 -7.21 -15.97 -1.93
CA SER A 182 -6.72 -16.96 -2.88
C SER A 182 -6.56 -18.31 -2.22
N ASP A 183 -7.14 -19.35 -2.83
CA ASP A 183 -6.94 -20.75 -2.48
C ASP A 183 -6.08 -21.37 -3.59
N VAL A 184 -4.83 -21.69 -3.27
CA VAL A 184 -3.82 -22.18 -4.22
C VAL A 184 -3.62 -23.67 -4.03
N THR A 185 -3.74 -24.43 -5.12
CA THR A 185 -3.46 -25.87 -5.16
C THR A 185 -2.37 -26.16 -6.18
N THR A 186 -1.24 -26.67 -5.71
CA THR A 186 -0.11 -27.05 -6.57
C THR A 186 0.00 -28.56 -6.64
N THR A 187 -0.19 -29.13 -7.83
CA THR A 187 0.07 -30.54 -8.13
C THR A 187 1.46 -30.68 -8.72
N LEU A 188 2.31 -31.43 -8.04
CA LEU A 188 3.68 -31.73 -8.46
C LEU A 188 3.70 -32.87 -9.48
N THR A 189 4.83 -33.06 -10.16
CA THR A 189 5.02 -34.09 -11.19
C THR A 189 4.94 -35.52 -10.67
N ASP A 190 5.19 -35.73 -9.38
CA ASP A 190 5.06 -37.02 -8.69
C ASP A 190 3.61 -37.30 -8.23
N GLY A 191 2.67 -36.40 -8.52
CA GLY A 191 1.28 -36.47 -8.10
C GLY A 191 1.03 -35.98 -6.66
N GLY A 192 2.06 -35.55 -5.93
CA GLY A 192 1.90 -34.91 -4.63
C GLY A 192 1.23 -33.55 -4.73
N VAL A 193 0.32 -33.25 -3.81
CA VAL A 193 -0.45 -32.01 -3.82
C VAL A 193 -0.14 -31.15 -2.60
N ARG A 194 0.19 -29.87 -2.84
CA ARG A 194 0.35 -28.82 -1.83
C ARG A 194 -0.82 -27.85 -1.93
N ARG A 195 -1.29 -27.35 -0.78
CA ARG A 195 -2.34 -26.34 -0.70
C ARG A 195 -1.89 -25.17 0.14
N GLN A 196 -2.34 -23.97 -0.20
CA GLN A 196 -2.02 -22.74 0.50
C GLN A 196 -3.20 -21.77 0.39
N ILE A 197 -3.42 -20.98 1.44
CA ILE A 197 -4.39 -19.88 1.43
C ILE A 197 -3.62 -18.57 1.57
N GLY A 198 -4.00 -17.56 0.80
CA GLY A 198 -3.47 -16.22 0.89
C GLY A 198 -4.56 -15.15 0.80
N PHE A 199 -4.25 -13.96 1.29
CA PHE A 199 -5.11 -12.79 1.23
C PHE A 199 -4.30 -11.61 0.67
N ALA A 200 -4.98 -10.76 -0.11
CA ALA A 200 -4.42 -9.53 -0.65
C ALA A 200 -5.46 -8.43 -0.58
N GLY A 201 -5.04 -7.26 -0.08
CA GLY A 201 -5.83 -6.05 0.02
C GLY A 201 -5.04 -4.90 -0.58
N TYR A 202 -5.63 -4.21 -1.55
CA TYR A 202 -5.02 -3.11 -2.26
C TYR A 202 -5.92 -1.89 -2.21
N ALA A 203 -5.35 -0.72 -1.92
CA ALA A 203 -6.02 0.56 -2.02
C ALA A 203 -5.13 1.56 -2.75
N VAL A 204 -5.74 2.37 -3.61
CA VAL A 204 -5.15 3.60 -4.15
C VAL A 204 -6.06 4.74 -3.70
N LEU A 205 -5.50 5.65 -2.90
CA LEU A 205 -6.22 6.71 -2.22
C LEU A 205 -5.54 8.06 -2.51
N ASP A 206 -6.29 9.15 -2.53
CA ASP A 206 -5.78 10.51 -2.70
C ASP A 206 -6.48 11.43 -1.70
N ARG A 207 -5.91 11.52 -0.50
CA ARG A 207 -6.53 12.18 0.65
C ARG A 207 -5.76 13.42 1.06
N PRO A 208 -6.42 14.47 1.58
CA PRO A 208 -5.72 15.67 2.03
C PRO A 208 -4.63 15.41 3.09
N ALA A 209 -4.80 14.38 3.92
CA ALA A 209 -3.88 14.03 5.01
C ALA A 209 -2.59 13.31 4.54
N SER A 210 -2.68 12.50 3.49
CA SER A 210 -1.61 11.62 3.02
C SER A 210 -1.14 11.89 1.58
N GLY A 211 -1.91 12.67 0.81
CA GLY A 211 -1.74 12.80 -0.63
C GLY A 211 -2.07 11.48 -1.37
N PRO A 212 -1.56 11.32 -2.60
CA PRO A 212 -1.72 10.08 -3.35
C PRO A 212 -0.87 8.96 -2.72
N VAL A 213 -1.54 7.89 -2.33
CA VAL A 213 -0.96 6.75 -1.62
C VAL A 213 -1.54 5.43 -2.10
N THR A 214 -0.67 4.45 -2.25
CA THR A 214 -1.01 3.05 -2.44
C THR A 214 -0.74 2.30 -1.14
N VAL A 215 -1.74 1.54 -0.68
CA VAL A 215 -1.61 0.57 0.42
C VAL A 215 -1.72 -0.83 -0.18
N GLN A 216 -0.80 -1.72 0.20
CA GLN A 216 -0.88 -3.15 -0.10
C GLN A 216 -0.69 -3.93 1.18
N LEU A 217 -1.63 -4.82 1.48
CA LEU A 217 -1.54 -5.73 2.60
C LEU A 217 -1.71 -7.14 2.08
N THR A 218 -0.70 -7.98 2.28
CA THR A 218 -0.71 -9.38 1.87
C THR A 218 -0.48 -10.28 3.06
N VAL A 219 -1.23 -11.38 3.12
CA VAL A 219 -1.02 -12.45 4.10
C VAL A 219 -0.90 -13.75 3.33
N SER A 220 0.20 -14.46 3.51
CA SER A 220 0.46 -15.75 2.86
C SER A 220 0.57 -16.85 3.91
N GLY A 221 -0.32 -17.83 3.85
CA GLY A 221 -0.25 -19.00 4.73
C GLY A 221 0.90 -19.93 4.38
N ALA A 222 1.28 -20.78 5.34
CA ALA A 222 2.27 -21.82 5.07
C ALA A 222 1.69 -22.88 4.11
N PRO A 223 2.39 -23.26 3.02
CA PRO A 223 1.93 -24.34 2.15
C PRO A 223 1.96 -25.67 2.90
N THR A 224 0.94 -26.50 2.68
CA THR A 224 0.94 -27.87 3.22
C THR A 224 2.10 -28.68 2.66
N ARG A 225 2.48 -29.76 3.37
CA ARG A 225 3.33 -30.80 2.78
C ARG A 225 2.66 -31.39 1.54
N ALA A 226 3.47 -31.81 0.57
CA ALA A 226 2.97 -32.51 -0.61
C ALA A 226 2.51 -33.91 -0.23
N THR A 227 1.22 -34.20 -0.33
CA THR A 227 0.64 -35.51 -0.02
C THR A 227 -0.42 -35.91 -1.04
N ASN A 228 -0.72 -37.21 -1.11
CA ASN A 228 -1.85 -37.75 -1.84
C ASN A 228 -2.51 -38.84 -0.97
N PRO A 229 -3.71 -38.59 -0.39
CA PRO A 229 -4.58 -37.43 -0.61
C PRO A 229 -4.03 -36.12 -0.02
N PRO A 230 -4.47 -34.95 -0.54
CA PRO A 230 -4.03 -33.64 -0.04
C PRO A 230 -4.53 -33.35 1.37
N THR A 231 -3.67 -32.75 2.19
CA THR A 231 -4.05 -32.18 3.49
C THR A 231 -4.78 -30.84 3.31
N ALA A 232 -5.73 -30.54 4.19
CA ALA A 232 -6.37 -29.23 4.21
C ALA A 232 -5.36 -28.15 4.65
N PRO A 233 -5.29 -26.99 3.96
CA PRO A 233 -4.49 -25.87 4.41
C PRO A 233 -5.09 -25.26 5.69
N VAL A 234 -4.23 -24.65 6.49
CA VAL A 234 -4.65 -23.82 7.64
C VAL A 234 -4.75 -22.38 7.16
N GLU A 235 -5.81 -21.69 7.56
CA GLU A 235 -5.97 -20.27 7.26
C GLU A 235 -4.96 -19.45 8.09
N PRO A 236 -4.16 -18.56 7.46
CA PRO A 236 -3.18 -17.75 8.19
C PRO A 236 -3.83 -16.67 9.07
N ILE A 237 -5.07 -16.33 8.77
CA ILE A 237 -5.91 -15.35 9.46
C ILE A 237 -7.36 -15.60 9.04
N ASP A 238 -8.31 -15.32 9.92
CA ASP A 238 -9.74 -15.32 9.57
C ASP A 238 -10.05 -14.22 8.51
N PRO A 239 -10.91 -14.47 7.51
CA PRO A 239 -11.21 -13.49 6.46
C PRO A 239 -11.77 -12.15 6.96
N ALA A 240 -12.59 -12.16 8.01
CA ALA A 240 -13.12 -10.94 8.61
C ALA A 240 -12.02 -10.19 9.38
N ALA A 241 -11.13 -10.92 10.05
CA ALA A 241 -9.96 -10.32 10.70
C ALA A 241 -8.97 -9.72 9.68
N PHE A 242 -8.77 -10.35 8.52
CA PHE A 242 -8.01 -9.74 7.42
C PHE A 242 -8.65 -8.44 6.93
N SER A 243 -9.97 -8.46 6.72
CA SER A 243 -10.70 -7.27 6.24
C SER A 243 -10.62 -6.12 7.25
N ALA A 244 -10.73 -6.42 8.56
CA ALA A 244 -10.57 -5.42 9.62
C ALA A 244 -9.12 -4.89 9.76
N LEU A 245 -8.12 -5.74 9.50
CA LEU A 245 -6.73 -5.29 9.46
C LEU A 245 -6.47 -4.36 8.28
N PHE A 246 -7.04 -4.69 7.12
CA PHE A 246 -6.95 -3.84 5.94
C PHE A 246 -7.68 -2.51 6.15
N ASP A 247 -8.85 -2.53 6.81
CA ASP A 247 -9.55 -1.32 7.26
C ASP A 247 -8.65 -0.44 8.12
N THR A 248 -7.98 -1.02 9.12
CA THR A 248 -7.02 -0.31 9.97
C THR A 248 -5.89 0.32 9.15
N ALA A 249 -5.37 -0.37 8.12
CA ALA A 249 -4.33 0.16 7.24
C ALA A 249 -4.84 1.31 6.37
N VAL A 250 -6.08 1.24 5.89
CA VAL A 250 -6.75 2.34 5.17
C VAL A 250 -6.98 3.53 6.10
N GLU A 251 -7.43 3.29 7.33
CA GLU A 251 -7.61 4.34 8.34
C GLU A 251 -6.31 5.10 8.65
N GLN A 252 -5.16 4.40 8.68
CA GLN A 252 -3.86 5.04 8.85
C GLN A 252 -3.60 6.10 7.79
N VAL A 253 -4.04 5.90 6.55
CA VAL A 253 -3.79 6.84 5.45
C VAL A 253 -4.90 7.85 5.21
N THR A 254 -6.12 7.60 5.72
CA THR A 254 -7.25 8.53 5.56
C THR A 254 -7.42 9.49 6.73
N THR A 255 -6.95 9.12 7.93
CA THR A 255 -7.08 9.95 9.14
C THR A 255 -6.08 11.11 9.11
N PRO A 256 -6.42 12.32 9.59
CA PRO A 256 -5.50 13.45 9.68
C PRO A 256 -4.24 13.17 10.52
#